data_AF-A0A4R2ZNL9-F1
#
_entry.id   AF-A0A4R2ZNL9-F1
#
_cell.length_a   1.000
_cell.length_b   1.000
_cell.length_c   1.000
_cell.angle_alpha   90.00
_cell.angle_beta   90.00
_cell.angle_gamma   90.00
#
_symmetry.space_group_name_H-M   'P 1'
#
loop_
_entity.id
_entity.type
_entity.pdbx_description
1 polymer ?
#
loop_
_entity_poly.entity_id
_entity_poly.type
_entity_poly.pdbx_seq_one_letter_code
_entity_poly.pdbx_strand_id
1 'polypeptide(L)'
;MNADFFKLIPFDQVFNEVHVEGYNPILNIENFWKKYDINSSRDHIVAMFLGDVDDPEGIMEQPDKRYLEAYSLDLFRALVAYYLAHKYKMSMEDLEIPLLPSKKLTEQEVRLRQSNHSLFGKKD
;
A
#
# COMPACT_ATOMS: atom_id res chain seq x y z
N MET A 1 -23.13 -5.22 -22.40
CA MET A 1 -22.49 -4.76 -21.13
C MET A 1 -21.00 -4.69 -21.38
N ASN A 2 -20.35 -3.55 -21.12
CA ASN A 2 -18.95 -3.34 -21.50
C ASN A 2 -18.04 -4.18 -20.58
N ALA A 3 -17.10 -4.95 -21.14
CA ALA A 3 -16.25 -5.85 -20.36
C ALA A 3 -15.40 -5.11 -19.30
N ASP A 4 -15.11 -3.83 -19.53
CA ASP A 4 -14.36 -2.99 -18.61
C ASP A 4 -15.14 -2.59 -17.35
N PHE A 5 -16.48 -2.61 -17.38
CA PHE A 5 -17.29 -2.37 -16.17
C PHE A 5 -17.10 -3.46 -15.12
N PHE A 6 -16.89 -4.72 -15.53
CA PHE A 6 -16.64 -5.82 -14.61
C PHE A 6 -15.34 -5.65 -13.82
N LYS A 7 -14.36 -4.91 -14.37
CA LYS A 7 -13.09 -4.61 -13.68
C LYS A 7 -13.26 -3.61 -12.54
N LEU A 8 -14.35 -2.84 -12.52
CA LEU A 8 -14.64 -1.85 -11.49
C LEU A 8 -15.43 -2.43 -10.31
N ILE A 9 -16.06 -3.60 -10.49
CA ILE A 9 -16.86 -4.26 -9.44
C ILE A 9 -16.10 -4.39 -8.12
N PRO A 10 -14.81 -4.79 -8.08
CA PRO A 10 -14.09 -4.89 -6.82
C PRO A 10 -13.94 -3.55 -6.08
N PHE A 11 -13.83 -2.43 -6.80
CA PHE A 11 -13.78 -1.10 -6.19
C PHE A 11 -15.14 -0.69 -5.63
N ASP A 12 -16.22 -0.95 -6.35
CA ASP A 12 -17.58 -0.73 -5.85
C ASP A 12 -17.88 -1.62 -4.62
N GLN A 13 -17.36 -2.84 -4.58
CA GLN A 13 -17.50 -3.73 -3.43
C GLN A 13 -16.88 -3.13 -2.17
N VAL A 14 -15.69 -2.52 -2.27
CA VAL A 14 -15.05 -1.84 -1.12
C VAL A 14 -15.97 -0.75 -0.54
N PHE A 15 -16.67 0.02 -1.38
CA PHE A 15 -17.62 1.01 -0.90
C PHE A 15 -18.88 0.40 -0.27
N ASN A 16 -19.29 -0.79 -0.69
CA ASN A 16 -20.46 -1.46 -0.12
C ASN A 16 -20.15 -2.17 1.21
N GLU A 17 -18.92 -2.64 1.40
CA GLU A 17 -18.48 -3.34 2.61
C GLU A 17 -18.63 -2.50 3.88
N VAL A 18 -18.49 -1.18 3.76
CA VAL A 18 -18.62 -0.26 4.90
C VAL A 18 -20.04 -0.23 5.49
N HIS A 19 -21.03 -0.73 4.74
CA HIS A 19 -22.43 -0.82 5.14
C HIS A 19 -22.81 -2.19 5.70
N VAL A 20 -21.89 -3.16 5.68
CA VAL A 20 -22.13 -4.50 6.22
C VAL A 20 -22.12 -4.43 7.75
N GLU A 21 -23.07 -5.13 8.37
CA GLU A 21 -23.15 -5.22 9.83
C GLU A 21 -21.86 -5.80 10.41
N GLY A 22 -21.31 -5.15 11.44
CA GLY A 22 -20.04 -5.55 12.05
C GLY A 22 -18.79 -5.06 11.32
N TYR A 23 -18.91 -4.21 10.30
CA TYR A 23 -17.75 -3.58 9.67
C TYR A 23 -16.92 -2.81 10.70
N ASN A 24 -15.64 -3.15 10.81
CA ASN A 24 -14.70 -2.50 11.71
C ASN A 24 -13.51 -1.92 10.91
N PRO A 25 -13.41 -0.58 10.75
CA PRO A 25 -12.32 0.03 10.00
C PRO A 25 -10.96 -0.19 10.67
N ILE A 26 -10.88 -0.27 12.00
CA ILE A 26 -9.62 -0.50 12.72
C ILE A 26 -9.06 -1.88 12.38
N LEU A 27 -9.92 -2.91 12.38
CA LEU A 27 -9.53 -4.27 12.00
C LEU A 27 -9.04 -4.33 10.54
N ASN A 28 -9.67 -3.60 9.63
CA ASN A 28 -9.22 -3.55 8.23
C ASN A 28 -7.84 -2.89 8.07
N ILE A 29 -7.57 -1.82 8.82
CA ILE A 29 -6.25 -1.18 8.85
C ILE A 29 -5.19 -2.15 9.41
N GLU A 30 -5.51 -2.83 10.52
CA GLU A 30 -4.62 -3.80 11.15
C GLU A 30 -4.31 -4.98 10.22
N ASN A 31 -5.33 -5.55 9.58
CA ASN A 31 -5.18 -6.64 8.62
C ASN A 31 -4.29 -6.23 7.43
N PHE A 32 -4.42 -4.99 6.95
CA PHE A 32 -3.56 -4.47 5.89
C PHE A 32 -2.09 -4.48 6.32
N TRP A 33 -1.76 -3.92 7.49
CA TRP A 33 -0.37 -3.85 7.95
C TRP A 33 0.22 -5.19 8.41
N LYS A 34 -0.64 -6.14 8.83
CA LYS A 34 -0.23 -7.53 9.05
C LYS A 34 0.13 -8.25 7.75
N LYS A 35 -0.51 -7.87 6.64
CA LYS A 35 -0.31 -8.48 5.32
C LYS A 35 0.82 -7.83 4.53
N TYR A 36 0.93 -6.50 4.59
CA TYR A 36 1.92 -5.72 3.85
C TYR A 36 2.66 -4.80 4.81
N ASP A 37 3.94 -5.05 5.04
CA ASP A 37 4.76 -4.13 5.82
C ASP A 37 5.06 -2.84 5.04
N ILE A 38 5.61 -1.85 5.73
CA ILE A 38 5.88 -0.52 5.14
C ILE A 38 6.89 -0.54 3.98
N ASN A 39 7.89 -1.43 4.02
CA ASN A 39 8.88 -1.51 2.93
C ASN A 39 8.27 -2.21 1.72
N SER A 40 7.57 -3.33 1.95
CA SER A 40 6.80 -3.99 0.90
C SER A 40 5.80 -3.01 0.29
N SER A 41 5.04 -2.28 1.10
CA SER A 41 4.06 -1.29 0.63
C SER A 41 4.71 -0.21 -0.24
N ARG A 42 5.88 0.31 0.16
CA ARG A 42 6.67 1.24 -0.65
C ARG A 42 7.02 0.63 -2.00
N ASP A 43 7.54 -0.59 -2.02
CA ASP A 43 7.99 -1.26 -3.24
C ASP A 43 6.81 -1.52 -4.20
N HIS A 44 5.67 -1.98 -3.69
CA HIS A 44 4.47 -2.17 -4.50
C HIS A 44 3.92 -0.84 -5.02
N ILE A 45 3.95 0.25 -4.25
CA ILE A 45 3.53 1.58 -4.72
C ILE A 45 4.45 2.08 -5.83
N VAL A 46 5.77 1.90 -5.68
CA VAL A 46 6.74 2.27 -6.72
C VAL A 46 6.52 1.43 -7.98
N ALA A 47 6.32 0.12 -7.85
CA ALA A 47 6.02 -0.76 -8.97
C ALA A 47 4.72 -0.35 -9.68
N MET A 48 3.65 -0.03 -8.95
CA MET A 48 2.42 0.49 -9.54
C MET A 48 2.62 1.83 -10.25
N PHE A 49 3.44 2.72 -9.70
CA PHE A 49 3.68 4.05 -10.26
C PHE A 49 4.53 4.00 -11.54
N LEU A 50 5.58 3.18 -11.54
CA LEU A 50 6.47 3.03 -12.68
C LEU A 50 5.88 2.12 -13.77
N GLY A 51 4.93 1.26 -13.43
CA GLY A 51 4.38 0.24 -14.33
C GLY A 51 5.37 -0.90 -14.56
N ASP A 52 5.33 -1.52 -15.75
CA ASP A 52 6.38 -2.44 -16.19
C ASP A 52 7.66 -1.60 -16.40
N VAL A 53 8.57 -1.63 -15.42
CA VAL A 53 9.92 -1.11 -15.65
C VAL A 53 10.61 -2.09 -16.59
N ASP A 54 11.03 -1.64 -17.77
CA ASP A 54 11.93 -2.45 -18.58
C ASP A 54 13.23 -2.57 -17.77
N ASP A 55 13.41 -3.70 -17.10
CA ASP A 55 14.54 -4.00 -16.23
C ASP A 55 15.44 -5.03 -16.92
N PRO A 56 16.21 -4.61 -17.95
CA PRO A 56 17.07 -5.51 -18.70
C PRO A 56 18.18 -6.12 -17.85
N GLU A 57 18.45 -5.56 -16.67
CA GLU A 57 19.48 -6.03 -15.73
C GLU A 57 18.94 -6.92 -14.62
N GLY A 58 17.60 -7.08 -14.49
CA GLY A 58 16.95 -7.92 -13.48
C GLY A 58 17.20 -7.47 -12.04
N ILE A 59 17.42 -6.17 -11.84
CA ILE A 59 17.77 -5.55 -10.56
C ILE A 59 16.53 -5.41 -9.65
N MET A 60 15.35 -5.23 -10.22
CA MET A 60 14.08 -5.12 -9.52
C MET A 60 13.23 -6.37 -9.79
N GLU A 61 13.08 -7.21 -8.77
CA GLU A 61 12.01 -8.22 -8.78
C GLU A 61 10.66 -7.50 -8.85
N GLN A 62 10.04 -7.50 -10.03
CA GLN A 62 8.72 -6.92 -10.18
C GLN A 62 7.68 -7.88 -9.61
N PRO A 63 6.81 -7.39 -8.71
CA PRO A 63 5.69 -8.19 -8.25
C PRO A 63 4.79 -8.53 -9.43
N ASP A 64 4.26 -9.75 -9.46
CA ASP A 64 3.30 -10.19 -10.49
C ASP A 64 2.16 -9.18 -10.63
N LYS A 65 1.72 -8.91 -11.86
CA LYS A 65 0.64 -7.97 -12.14
C LYS A 65 -0.62 -8.26 -11.33
N ARG A 66 -0.98 -9.54 -11.17
CA ARG A 66 -2.14 -9.93 -10.35
C ARG A 66 -1.93 -9.62 -8.87
N TYR A 67 -0.69 -9.72 -8.40
CA TYR A 67 -0.33 -9.33 -7.05
C TYR A 67 -0.45 -7.82 -6.85
N LEU A 68 -0.01 -7.00 -7.81
CA LEU A 68 -0.19 -5.55 -7.78
C LEU A 68 -1.67 -5.14 -7.85
N GLU A 69 -2.47 -5.81 -8.67
CA GLU A 69 -3.92 -5.62 -8.72
C GLU A 69 -4.57 -5.92 -7.36
N ALA A 70 -4.22 -7.04 -6.72
CA ALA A 70 -4.71 -7.39 -5.39
C ALA A 70 -4.25 -6.39 -4.31
N TYR A 71 -2.97 -6.00 -4.33
CA TYR A 71 -2.42 -4.99 -3.44
C TYR A 71 -3.17 -3.65 -3.59
N SER A 72 -3.45 -3.23 -4.82
CA SER A 72 -4.15 -1.97 -5.08
C SER A 72 -5.55 -1.93 -4.46
N LEU A 73 -6.27 -3.05 -4.51
CA LEU A 73 -7.60 -3.18 -3.90
C LEU A 73 -7.52 -3.20 -2.37
N ASP A 74 -6.56 -3.91 -1.80
CA ASP A 74 -6.35 -3.94 -0.35
C ASP A 74 -5.92 -2.57 0.19
N LEU A 75 -5.05 -1.87 -0.54
CA LEU A 75 -4.66 -0.49 -0.22
C LEU A 75 -5.87 0.44 -0.29
N PHE A 76 -6.71 0.29 -1.30
CA PHE A 76 -7.93 1.08 -1.42
C PHE A 76 -8.90 0.84 -0.24
N ARG A 77 -9.10 -0.42 0.15
CA ARG A 77 -9.88 -0.80 1.34
C ARG A 77 -9.30 -0.18 2.62
N ALA A 78 -7.97 -0.21 2.79
CA ALA A 78 -7.30 0.41 3.91
C ALA A 78 -7.48 1.94 3.94
N LEU A 79 -7.39 2.62 2.79
CA LEU A 79 -7.62 4.07 2.68
C LEU A 79 -9.06 4.45 3.07
N VAL A 80 -10.05 3.69 2.61
CA VAL A 80 -11.46 3.87 3.01
C VAL A 80 -11.61 3.65 4.52
N ALA A 81 -10.98 2.62 5.07
CA ALA A 81 -11.00 2.35 6.51
C ALA A 81 -10.35 3.49 7.33
N TYR A 82 -9.20 4.02 6.90
CA TYR A 82 -8.55 5.19 7.50
C TYR A 82 -9.43 6.42 7.48
N TYR A 83 -10.09 6.68 6.34
CA TYR A 83 -11.04 7.78 6.22
C TYR A 83 -12.19 7.65 7.23
N LEU A 84 -12.78 6.45 7.35
CA LEU A 84 -13.88 6.21 8.30
C LEU A 84 -13.43 6.32 9.74
N ALA A 85 -12.29 5.72 10.10
CA ALA A 85 -11.75 5.80 11.45
C ALA A 85 -11.46 7.25 11.85
N HIS A 86 -10.92 8.06 10.92
CA HIS A 86 -10.74 9.50 11.12
C HIS A 86 -12.10 10.21 11.30
N LYS A 87 -13.05 9.98 10.39
CA LYS A 87 -14.39 10.59 10.41
C LYS A 87 -15.13 10.31 11.72
N TYR A 88 -15.02 9.09 12.24
CA TYR A 88 -15.68 8.67 13.48
C TYR A 88 -14.82 8.84 14.74
N LYS A 89 -13.62 9.43 14.61
CA LYS A 89 -12.67 9.64 15.72
C LYS A 89 -12.39 8.36 16.51
N MET A 90 -12.24 7.24 15.82
CA MET A 90 -11.91 5.96 16.44
C MET A 90 -10.47 5.99 16.93
N SER A 91 -10.21 5.37 18.08
CA SER A 91 -8.83 5.22 18.58
C SER A 91 -8.05 4.26 17.68
N MET A 92 -6.80 4.62 17.39
CA MET A 92 -5.81 3.78 16.73
C MET A 92 -4.60 3.51 17.64
N GLU A 93 -4.72 3.80 18.95
CA GLU A 93 -3.61 3.67 19.90
C GLU A 93 -3.15 2.22 20.06
N ASP A 94 -4.08 1.27 20.00
CA ASP A 94 -3.81 -0.17 20.11
C ASP A 94 -3.48 -0.83 18.76
N LEU A 95 -3.26 -0.05 17.71
CA LEU A 95 -3.04 -0.59 16.38
C LEU A 95 -1.64 -1.18 16.29
N GLU A 96 -1.56 -2.50 16.39
CA GLU A 96 -0.31 -3.26 16.26
C GLU A 96 0.13 -3.28 14.80
N ILE A 97 0.77 -2.20 14.36
CA ILE A 97 1.50 -2.17 13.10
C ILE A 97 2.85 -2.87 13.34
N PRO A 98 3.13 -4.02 12.70
CA PRO A 98 4.41 -4.67 12.86
C PRO A 98 5.54 -3.72 12.43
N LEU A 99 6.31 -3.22 13.40
CA LEU A 99 7.61 -2.61 13.15
C LEU A 99 8.54 -3.74 12.70
N LEU A 100 8.59 -4.01 11.39
CA LEU A 100 9.50 -5.04 10.90
C LEU A 100 10.95 -4.66 11.18
N PRO A 101 11.81 -5.65 11.46
CA PRO A 101 13.24 -5.44 11.55
C PRO A 101 13.69 -4.86 10.22
N SER A 102 14.49 -3.81 10.26
CA SER A 102 15.08 -3.18 9.08
C SER A 102 15.57 -4.25 8.11
N LYS A 103 14.84 -4.50 7.01
CA LYS A 103 15.41 -5.20 5.86
C LYS A 103 16.71 -4.44 5.58
N LYS A 104 17.85 -5.13 5.61
CA LYS A 104 19.15 -4.49 5.31
C LYS A 104 18.94 -3.79 3.98
N LEU A 105 18.99 -2.46 4.03
CA LEU A 105 18.79 -1.66 2.83
C LEU A 105 19.84 -2.12 1.83
N THR A 106 19.41 -2.43 0.62
CA THR A 106 20.35 -2.67 -0.46
C THR A 106 21.18 -1.40 -0.67
N GLU A 107 22.39 -1.55 -1.18
CA GLU A 107 23.24 -0.38 -1.44
C GLU A 107 22.56 0.63 -2.38
N GLN A 108 21.69 0.16 -3.27
CA GLN A 108 20.90 1.01 -4.16
C GLN A 108 19.85 1.80 -3.40
N GLU A 109 19.13 1.19 -2.45
CA GLU A 109 18.17 1.91 -1.59
C GLU A 109 18.88 2.94 -0.71
N VAL A 110 20.08 2.63 -0.19
CA VAL A 110 20.89 3.58 0.57
C VAL A 110 21.29 4.76 -0.31
N ARG A 111 21.78 4.50 -1.53
CA ARG A 111 22.15 5.55 -2.49
C ARG A 111 20.95 6.39 -2.92
N LEU A 112 19.79 5.78 -3.13
CA LEU A 112 18.55 6.49 -3.45
C LEU A 112 18.13 7.41 -2.30
N ARG A 113 18.20 6.93 -1.04
CA ARG A 113 17.91 7.76 0.14
C ARG A 113 18.90 8.90 0.30
N GLN A 114 20.19 8.66 0.07
CA GLN A 114 21.21 9.71 0.08
C GLN A 114 20.97 10.74 -1.03
N SER A 115 20.61 10.29 -2.23
CA SER A 115 20.25 11.16 -3.35
C SER A 115 19.01 11.99 -3.04
N ASN A 116 17.93 11.36 -2.56
CA ASN A 116 16.72 12.06 -2.11
C ASN A 116 17.01 13.06 -0.99
N HIS A 117 17.87 12.72 -0.02
CA HIS A 117 18.29 13.66 1.02
C HIS A 117 19.12 14.81 0.46
N SER A 118 19.97 14.58 -0.53
CA SER A 118 20.72 15.65 -1.19
C SER A 118 19.84 16.57 -2.06
N LEU A 119 18.75 16.03 -2.61
CA LEU A 119 17.82 16.74 -3.50
C LEU A 119 16.72 17.50 -2.73
N PHE A 120 16.23 16.93 -1.64
CA PHE A 120 15.04 17.42 -0.91
C PHE A 120 15.28 17.63 0.59
N GLY A 121 16.42 17.20 1.12
CA GLY A 121 16.85 17.52 2.47
C GLY A 121 17.26 18.99 2.48
N LYS A 122 16.47 19.82 3.15
CA LYS A 122 16.72 21.25 3.26
C LYS A 122 18.17 21.51 3.70
N LYS A 123 18.83 22.42 2.99
CA LYS A 123 19.88 23.25 3.56
C LYS A 123 19.21 24.15 4.58
N ASP A 124 19.38 23.83 5.86
CA ASP A 124 19.33 24.86 6.90
C ASP A 124 20.62 25.71 6.81
#